data_AF-A0A926UXD2-F1
#
_entry.id   AF-A0A926UXD2-F1
#
_cell.length_a   1.000
_cell.length_b   1.000
_cell.length_c   1.000
_cell.angle_alpha   90.00
_cell.angle_beta   90.00
_cell.angle_gamma   90.00
#
_symmetry.space_group_name_H-M   'P 1'
#
loop_
_entity.id
_entity.type
_entity.pdbx_description
1 polymer ?
#
loop_
_entity_poly.entity_id
_entity_poly.type
_entity_poly.pdbx_seq_one_letter_code
_entity_poly.pdbx_strand_id
1 'polypeptide(L)' 'MKTYRIVFSKQAQKDIDELPPKQKNKLKEILENIILPNPYVGKALKGELKGLYSYRLNLKDRLVYEIYKALLQ' A
#
# COMPACT_ATOMS: atom_id res chain seq x y z
N MET A 1 0.80 -11.40 18.00
CA MET A 1 0.82 -11.22 16.52
C MET A 1 0.76 -9.73 16.24
N LYS A 2 1.57 -9.20 15.31
CA LYS A 2 1.46 -7.78 14.94
C LYS A 2 0.29 -7.63 13.98
N THR A 3 -0.74 -6.92 14.40
CA THR A 3 -1.92 -6.66 13.57
C THR A 3 -1.73 -5.31 12.89
N TYR A 4 -1.59 -5.31 11.57
CA TYR A 4 -1.61 -4.07 10.79
C TYR A 4 -3.05 -3.72 10.43
N ARG A 5 -3.31 -2.44 10.13
CA ARG A 5 -4.55 -1.96 9.53
C ARG A 5 -4.20 -1.10 8.33
N ILE A 6 -4.98 -1.24 7.26
CA ILE A 6 -4.87 -0.41 6.07
C ILE A 6 -5.73 0.85 6.27
N VAL A 7 -5.13 2.01 6.01
CA VAL A 7 -5.81 3.30 6.00
C VAL A 7 -5.46 3.97 4.68
N PHE A 8 -6.48 4.46 3.96
CA PHE A 8 -6.29 5.16 2.69
C PHE A 8 -6.19 6.67 2.91
N SER A 9 -5.23 7.31 2.25
CA SER A 9 -5.21 8.76 2.16
C SER A 9 -6.34 9.25 1.25
N LYS A 10 -6.69 10.54 1.32
CA LYS A 10 -7.67 11.14 0.42
C LYS A 10 -7.29 11.01 -1.05
N GLN A 11 -5.98 11.11 -1.35
CA GLN A 11 -5.48 10.93 -2.71
C GLN A 11 -5.63 9.48 -3.16
N ALA A 12 -5.22 8.52 -2.33
CA ALA A 12 -5.36 7.10 -2.65
C ALA A 12 -6.82 6.71 -2.89
N GLN A 13 -7.78 7.27 -2.15
CA GLN A 13 -9.20 7.00 -2.40
C GLN A 13 -9.64 7.45 -3.81
N LYS A 14 -9.23 8.64 -4.24
CA LYS A 14 -9.52 9.14 -5.60
C LYS A 14 -8.87 8.27 -6.68
N ASP A 15 -7.60 7.93 -6.49
CA ASP A 15 -6.85 7.08 -7.42
C ASP A 15 -7.52 5.71 -7.54
N ILE A 16 -8.00 5.14 -6.42
CA ILE A 16 -8.76 3.89 -6.40
C ILE A 16 -10.04 4.02 -7.19
N ASP A 17 -10.79 5.11 -7.02
CA ASP A 17 -12.08 5.31 -7.68
C ASP A 17 -11.95 5.33 -9.21
N GLU A 18 -10.84 5.87 -9.73
CA GLU A 18 -10.49 5.89 -11.16
C GLU A 18 -10.02 4.54 -11.72
N LEU A 19 -9.67 3.56 -10.88
CA LEU A 19 -9.22 2.25 -11.35
C LEU A 19 -10.37 1.46 -12.01
N PRO A 20 -10.11 0.79 -13.14
CA PRO A 20 -11.02 -0.21 -13.71
C PRO A 20 -11.32 -1.33 -12.69
N PRO A 21 -12.52 -1.96 -12.76
CA PRO A 21 -12.94 -3.00 -11.80
C PRO A 21 -11.92 -4.14 -11.63
N LYS A 22 -11.28 -4.57 -12.72
CA LYS A 22 -10.25 -5.62 -12.68
C LYS A 22 -9.04 -5.22 -11.84
N GLN A 23 -8.63 -3.96 -11.91
CA GLN A 23 -7.50 -3.45 -11.13
C GLN A 23 -7.89 -3.22 -9.66
N LYS A 24 -9.14 -2.79 -9.37
CA LYS A 24 -9.67 -2.72 -8.01
C LYS A 24 -9.64 -4.09 -7.30
N ASN A 25 -10.08 -5.14 -7.99
CA ASN A 25 -10.03 -6.50 -7.43
C ASN A 25 -8.58 -6.95 -7.16
N LYS A 26 -7.67 -6.72 -8.11
CA LYS A 26 -6.25 -7.03 -7.93
C LYS A 26 -5.62 -6.24 -6.79
N LEU A 27 -5.98 -4.97 -6.65
CA LEU A 27 -5.53 -4.12 -5.55
C LEU A 27 -5.96 -4.71 -4.21
N LYS A 28 -7.24 -5.09 -4.09
CA LYS A 28 -7.78 -5.73 -2.89
C LYS A 28 -7.00 -7.00 -2.51
N GLU A 29 -6.76 -7.89 -3.47
CA GLU A 29 -5.98 -9.12 -3.24
C GLU A 29 -4.55 -8.84 -2.78
N ILE A 30 -3.87 -7.87 -3.39
CA ILE A 30 -2.52 -7.45 -2.98
C ILE A 30 -2.56 -6.91 -1.54
N LEU A 31 -3.53 -6.07 -1.22
CA LEU A 31 -3.67 -5.47 0.09
C LEU A 31 -3.91 -6.53 1.17
N GLU A 32 -4.85 -7.44 0.96
CA GLU A 32 -5.26 -8.45 1.95
C GLU A 32 -4.23 -9.57 2.12
N ASN A 33 -3.67 -10.08 1.02
CA ASN A 33 -2.86 -11.29 1.03
C ASN A 33 -1.35 -11.03 1.03
N ILE A 34 -0.91 -9.82 0.68
CA ILE A 34 0.52 -9.50 0.51
C ILE A 34 0.95 -8.39 1.47
N ILE A 35 0.29 -7.23 1.42
CA ILE A 35 0.71 -6.07 2.20
C ILE A 35 0.30 -6.19 3.67
N LEU A 36 -0.94 -6.60 3.96
CA LEU A 36 -1.43 -6.71 5.33
C LEU A 36 -0.65 -7.73 6.18
N PRO A 37 -0.29 -8.94 5.68
CA PRO A 37 0.48 -9.91 6.46
C PRO A 37 1.93 -9.47 6.66
N ASN A 38 2.53 -8.83 5.65
CA ASN A 38 3.89 -8.33 5.71
C ASN A 38 4.07 -7.04 4.89
N PRO A 39 3.88 -5.85 5.50
CA PRO A 39 3.97 -4.59 4.78
C PRO A 39 5.40 -4.25 4.35
N TYR A 40 6.42 -4.97 4.83
CA TYR A 40 7.82 -4.75 4.43
C TYR A 40 8.20 -5.42 3.10
N VAL A 41 7.27 -6.13 2.45
CA VAL A 41 7.50 -6.78 1.14
C VAL A 41 7.65 -5.80 -0.02
N GLY A 42 7.17 -4.56 0.14
CA GLY A 42 7.39 -3.50 -0.85
C GLY A 42 8.86 -3.05 -0.91
N LYS A 43 9.23 -2.42 -2.03
CA LYS A 43 10.55 -1.80 -2.17
C LYS A 43 10.57 -0.49 -1.38
N ALA A 44 11.45 -0.39 -0.38
CA ALA A 44 11.70 0.88 0.31
C ALA A 44 12.25 1.93 -0.67
N LEU A 45 11.63 3.10 -0.67
CA LEU A 45 12.02 4.24 -1.49
C LEU A 45 13.14 5.04 -0.80
N LYS A 46 13.87 5.82 -1.60
CA LYS A 46 15.07 6.59 -1.19
C LYS A 46 14.92 8.07 -1.58
N GLY A 47 15.80 8.91 -1.05
CA GLY A 47 15.78 10.36 -1.30
C GLY A 47 14.58 11.04 -0.64
N GLU A 48 13.92 11.95 -1.35
CA GLU A 48 12.73 12.68 -0.88
C GLU A 48 11.56 11.76 -0.49
N LEU A 49 11.52 10.53 -1.01
CA LEU A 49 10.48 9.54 -0.71
C LEU A 49 10.90 8.56 0.39
N LYS A 50 11.97 8.86 1.15
CA LYS A 50 12.44 8.01 2.26
C LYS A 50 11.33 7.83 3.30
N GLY A 51 11.12 6.59 3.72
CA GLY A 51 10.04 6.21 4.66
C GLY A 51 8.82 5.61 3.95
N LEU A 52 8.70 5.83 2.64
CA LEU A 52 7.69 5.20 1.80
C LEU A 52 8.17 3.87 1.22
N TYR A 53 7.21 3.02 0.91
CA TYR A 53 7.35 1.72 0.26
C TYR A 53 6.56 1.71 -1.03
N SER A 54 7.04 0.96 -2.02
CA SER A 54 6.38 0.79 -3.31
C SER A 54 6.11 -0.68 -3.61
N TYR A 55 4.88 -1.00 -4.00
CA TYR A 55 4.51 -2.32 -4.51
C TYR A 55 3.83 -2.20 -5.87
N ARG A 56 4.06 -3.18 -6.75
CA ARG A 56 3.56 -3.13 -8.13
C ARG A 56 2.11 -3.63 -8.20
N LEU A 57 1.20 -2.81 -8.71
CA LEU A 57 -0.16 -3.24 -9.04
C LEU A 57 -0.18 -3.87 -10.44
N ASN A 58 0.37 -3.17 -11.42
CA ASN A 58 0.50 -3.64 -12.80
C ASN A 58 1.74 -3.01 -13.47
N LEU A 59 1.85 -3.11 -14.80
CA LEU A 59 3.03 -2.59 -15.51
C LEU A 59 3.18 -1.06 -15.38
N LYS A 60 2.06 -0.34 -15.28
CA LYS A 60 2.00 1.14 -15.19
C LYS A 60 1.85 1.62 -13.75
N ASP A 61 1.00 0.97 -12.97
CA ASP A 61 0.56 1.49 -11.68
C ASP A 61 1.27 0.83 -10.49
N ARG A 62 1.50 1.63 -9.45
CA ARG A 62 2.12 1.21 -8.20
C ARG A 62 1.37 1.73 -7.00
N LEU A 63 1.31 0.92 -5.95
CA LEU A 63 0.96 1.36 -4.62
C LEU A 63 2.18 2.07 -4.03
N VAL A 64 1.96 3.23 -3.42
CA VAL A 64 2.93 3.92 -2.57
C VAL A 64 2.29 4.05 -1.19
N TYR A 65 2.97 3.55 -0.17
CA TYR A 65 2.43 3.49 1.19
C TYR A 65 3.54 3.65 2.23
N GLU A 66 3.15 3.88 3.47
CA GLU A 66 4.04 3.99 4.61
C GLU A 66 3.57 3.06 5.73
N ILE A 67 4.48 2.75 6.65
CA ILE A 67 4.22 1.80 7.74
C ILE A 67 4.32 2.56 9.05
N TYR A 68 3.15 2.91 9.60
CA TYR A 68 3.07 3.48 10.94
C TYR A 68 3.19 2.39 11.99
N LYS A 69 4.20 2.49 12.85
CA LYS A 69 4.24 1.74 14.11
C LYS A 69 3.54 2.59 15.15
N ALA A 70 2.43 2.09 15.71
CA ALA A 70 1.95 2.64 16.97
C ALA A 70 3.03 2.38 18.02
N LEU A 71 3.71 3.43 18.47
CA LEU A 71 4.47 3.38 19.70
C LEU A 71 3.43 3.23 20.81
N LEU A 72 3.29 2.02 21.35
CA LEU A 72 2.69 1.86 22.67
C LEU A 72 3.62 2.63 23.63
N GLN A 73 3.14 3.77 24.12
CA GLN A 73 3.70 4.45 25.29
C GLN A 73 3.24 3.73 26.55
#